data_AF-A0A4Z1C2D4-F1
#
_entry.id   AF-A0A4Z1C2D4-F1
#
_cell.length_a   1.000
_cell.length_b   1.000
_cell.length_c   1.000
_cell.angle_alpha   90.00
_cell.angle_beta   90.00
_cell.angle_gamma   90.00
#
_symmetry.space_group_name_H-M   'P 1'
#
loop_
_entity.id
_entity.type
_entity.pdbx_description
1 polymer ?
#
loop_
_entity_poly.entity_id
_entity_poly.type
_entity_poly.pdbx_seq_one_letter_code
_entity_poly.pdbx_strand_id
1 'polypeptide(L)'
;AAAYHRRADQALRQALAAAPPEGRFRDRVAQAVWQRLQLVDSELVRAGAATLALPQNAALASKLVWETADVIWTGLGDRSQDVNWYSKRATLAAVISATVLFWLGDDSEGQADTRGFIDRRIDGIMSIETVKARLRRLPGASRLADAAFGWIKAPRDRALPGKIR
;
A
#
# COMPACT_ATOMS: atom_id res chain seq x y z
N ALA A 1 9.82 10.02 13.78
CA ALA A 1 9.52 9.30 12.52
C ALA A 1 8.11 8.67 12.49
N ALA A 2 7.80 7.66 13.33
CA ALA A 2 6.53 6.92 13.24
C ALA A 2 5.25 7.77 13.38
N ALA A 3 5.21 8.69 14.36
CA ALA A 3 4.04 9.58 14.53
C ALA A 3 3.84 10.52 13.33
N TYR A 4 4.92 11.02 12.73
CA TYR A 4 4.86 11.83 11.51
C TYR A 4 4.29 11.03 10.33
N HIS A 5 4.79 9.81 10.13
CA HIS A 5 4.27 8.89 9.11
C HIS A 5 2.76 8.65 9.27
N ARG A 6 2.31 8.30 10.48
CA ARG A 6 0.89 8.02 10.75
C ARG A 6 -0.02 9.24 10.62
N ARG A 7 0.46 10.45 10.92
CA ARG A 7 -0.30 11.68 10.68
C ARG A 7 -0.59 11.86 9.20
N ALA A 8 0.38 11.60 8.33
CA ALA A 8 0.16 11.67 6.89
C ALA A 8 -0.75 10.54 6.38
N ASP A 9 -0.72 9.35 6.98
CA ASP A 9 -1.68 8.27 6.67
C ASP A 9 -3.11 8.65 7.10
N GLN A 10 -3.26 9.31 8.25
CA GLN A 10 -4.54 9.84 8.70
C GLN A 10 -5.07 10.93 7.76
N ALA A 11 -4.21 11.85 7.33
CA ALA A 11 -4.57 12.87 6.35
C ALA A 11 -4.98 12.26 5.01
N LEU A 12 -4.26 11.23 4.53
CA LEU A 12 -4.65 10.50 3.33
C LEU A 12 -6.02 9.84 3.49
N ARG A 13 -6.28 9.19 4.62
CA ARG A 13 -7.58 8.56 4.89
C ARG A 13 -8.71 9.58 4.80
N GLN A 14 -8.52 10.77 5.38
CA GLN A 14 -9.50 11.86 5.31
C GLN A 14 -9.68 12.36 3.88
N ALA A 15 -8.60 12.54 3.13
CA ALA A 15 -8.64 12.98 1.74
C ALA A 15 -9.39 11.98 0.84
N LEU A 16 -9.08 10.69 0.94
CA LEU A 16 -9.75 9.63 0.18
C LEU A 16 -11.23 9.49 0.53
N ALA A 17 -11.61 9.77 1.78
CA ALA A 17 -13.01 9.76 2.22
C ALA A 17 -13.78 10.98 1.70
N ALA A 18 -13.14 12.16 1.66
CA ALA A 18 -13.76 13.40 1.21
C ALA A 18 -13.90 13.46 -0.32
N ALA A 19 -12.87 13.01 -1.05
CA ALA A 19 -12.82 13.03 -2.51
C ALA A 19 -12.15 11.74 -3.01
N PRO A 20 -12.92 10.64 -3.14
CA PRO A 20 -12.40 9.40 -3.68
C PRO A 20 -11.87 9.61 -5.11
N PRO A 21 -10.67 9.11 -5.45
CA PRO A 21 -10.13 9.27 -6.80
C PRO A 21 -11.00 8.54 -7.82
N GLU A 22 -11.13 9.13 -9.00
CA GLU A 22 -11.92 8.62 -10.12
C GLU A 22 -11.05 7.96 -11.20
N GLY A 23 -11.70 7.34 -12.20
CA GLY A 23 -11.04 6.66 -13.31
C GLY A 23 -10.86 5.16 -13.09
N ARG A 24 -9.97 4.54 -13.86
CA ARG A 24 -9.74 3.09 -13.75
C ARG A 24 -9.10 2.78 -12.41
N PHE A 25 -9.35 1.58 -11.90
CA PHE A 25 -8.87 1.20 -10.57
C PHE A 25 -7.36 1.39 -10.38
N ARG A 26 -6.55 1.08 -11.39
CA ARG A 26 -5.09 1.32 -11.36
C ARG A 26 -4.73 2.81 -11.23
N ASP A 27 -5.45 3.68 -11.95
CA ASP A 27 -5.21 5.11 -11.94
C ASP A 27 -5.57 5.68 -10.54
N ARG A 28 -6.62 5.13 -9.92
CA ARG A 28 -7.02 5.47 -8.54
C ARG A 28 -5.96 5.07 -7.52
N VAL A 29 -5.33 3.91 -7.67
CA VAL A 29 -4.21 3.48 -6.80
C VAL A 29 -2.99 4.39 -7.00
N ALA A 30 -2.62 4.69 -8.24
CA ALA A 30 -1.51 5.60 -8.55
C ALA A 30 -1.74 6.99 -7.94
N GLN A 31 -2.94 7.55 -8.09
CA GLN A 31 -3.33 8.81 -7.47
C GLN A 31 -3.24 8.77 -5.94
N ALA A 32 -3.70 7.70 -5.30
CA ALA A 32 -3.61 7.58 -3.84
C ALA A 32 -2.16 7.50 -3.33
N VAL A 33 -1.28 6.79 -4.04
CA VAL A 33 0.17 6.76 -3.74
C VAL A 33 0.77 8.15 -3.94
N TRP A 34 0.46 8.82 -5.05
CA TRP A 34 0.95 10.16 -5.32
C TRP A 34 0.49 11.17 -4.26
N GLN A 35 -0.80 11.21 -3.93
CA GLN A 35 -1.35 12.05 -2.86
C GLN A 35 -0.64 11.79 -1.54
N ARG A 36 -0.29 10.53 -1.24
CA ARG A 36 0.41 10.20 0.00
C ARG A 36 1.79 10.85 0.10
N LEU A 37 2.51 10.96 -1.01
CA LEU A 37 3.81 11.66 -1.06
C LEU A 37 3.64 13.17 -0.89
N GLN A 38 2.56 13.73 -1.44
CA GLN A 38 2.27 15.17 -1.32
C GLN A 38 1.89 15.60 0.10
N LEU A 39 1.55 14.65 0.98
CA LEU A 39 1.21 14.90 2.38
C LEU A 39 2.44 14.92 3.31
N VAL A 40 3.65 14.80 2.77
CA VAL A 40 4.89 14.77 3.54
C VAL A 40 5.98 15.63 2.90
N ASP A 41 6.78 16.24 3.76
CA ASP A 41 8.05 16.87 3.43
C ASP A 41 9.13 15.80 3.14
N SER A 42 9.86 15.96 2.04
CA SER A 42 10.87 15.01 1.55
C SER A 42 12.12 14.96 2.43
N GLU A 43 12.54 16.07 3.04
CA GLU A 43 13.70 16.10 3.94
C GLU A 43 13.40 15.34 5.24
N LEU A 44 12.20 15.55 5.81
CA LEU A 44 11.76 14.81 6.98
C LEU A 44 11.61 13.31 6.70
N VAL A 45 11.14 12.95 5.50
CA VAL A 45 11.09 11.56 5.06
C VAL A 45 12.50 10.99 4.89
N ARG A 46 13.45 11.73 4.30
CA ARG A 46 14.85 11.29 4.15
C ARG A 46 15.50 10.99 5.49
N ALA A 47 15.38 11.90 6.45
CA ALA A 47 15.89 11.73 7.81
C ALA A 47 15.21 10.55 8.53
N GLY A 48 13.89 10.43 8.39
CA GLY A 48 13.12 9.32 8.96
C GLY A 48 13.50 7.96 8.36
N ALA A 49 13.71 7.90 7.05
CA ALA A 49 14.08 6.69 6.32
C ALA A 49 15.47 6.18 6.74
N ALA A 50 16.45 7.08 6.90
CA ALA A 50 17.77 6.71 7.40
C ALA A 50 17.69 6.04 8.79
N THR A 51 16.84 6.56 9.68
CA THR A 51 16.62 5.97 11.00
C THR A 51 15.91 4.61 10.90
N LEU A 52 14.88 4.52 10.05
CA LEU A 52 14.06 3.31 9.89
C LEU A 52 14.79 2.18 9.15
N ALA A 53 15.83 2.49 8.39
CA ALA A 53 16.67 1.51 7.71
C ALA A 53 17.56 0.70 8.67
N LEU A 54 17.75 1.16 9.91
CA LEU A 54 18.52 0.44 10.91
C LEU A 54 17.85 -0.90 11.27
N PRO A 55 18.59 -2.01 11.41
CA PRO A 55 18.01 -3.35 11.62
C PRO A 55 17.03 -3.45 12.79
N GLN A 56 17.30 -2.78 13.90
CA GLN A 56 16.42 -2.74 15.07
C GLN A 56 15.06 -2.08 14.79
N ASN A 57 14.98 -1.25 13.76
CA ASN A 57 13.77 -0.55 13.33
C ASN A 57 13.06 -1.25 12.17
N ALA A 58 13.62 -2.31 11.59
CA ALA A 58 13.10 -2.96 10.38
C ALA A 58 11.64 -3.44 10.54
N ALA A 59 11.30 -3.99 11.70
CA ALA A 59 9.93 -4.39 12.01
C ALA A 59 8.96 -3.18 12.05
N LEU A 60 9.38 -2.08 12.66
CA LEU A 60 8.59 -0.84 12.69
C LEU A 60 8.47 -0.23 11.30
N ALA A 61 9.55 -0.15 10.54
CA ALA A 61 9.57 0.36 9.17
C ALA A 61 8.59 -0.43 8.28
N SER A 62 8.68 -1.76 8.32
CA SER A 62 7.78 -2.65 7.57
C SER A 62 6.32 -2.45 7.97
N LYS A 63 6.06 -2.30 9.28
CA LYS A 63 4.71 -2.05 9.81
C LYS A 63 4.15 -0.72 9.30
N LEU A 64 4.94 0.35 9.28
CA LEU A 64 4.50 1.66 8.81
C LEU A 64 4.10 1.61 7.32
N VAL A 65 4.93 1.02 6.47
CA VAL A 65 4.58 0.92 5.04
C VAL A 65 3.37 0.01 4.81
N TRP A 66 3.22 -1.06 5.60
CA TRP A 66 2.03 -1.90 5.59
C TRP A 66 0.77 -1.10 5.97
N GLU A 67 0.84 -0.27 7.02
CA GLU A 67 -0.24 0.63 7.44
C GLU A 67 -0.64 1.59 6.30
N THR A 68 0.32 2.15 5.55
CA THR A 68 0.01 2.97 4.36
C THR A 68 -0.72 2.18 3.27
N ALA A 69 -0.24 0.98 2.95
CA ALA A 69 -0.87 0.13 1.95
C ALA A 69 -2.31 -0.22 2.36
N ASP A 70 -2.53 -0.51 3.66
CA ASP A 70 -3.85 -0.76 4.22
C ASP A 70 -4.77 0.46 4.12
N VAL A 71 -4.27 1.66 4.40
CA VAL A 71 -5.01 2.93 4.23
C VAL A 71 -5.46 3.12 2.79
N ILE A 72 -4.56 2.91 1.82
CA ILE A 72 -4.89 3.05 0.40
C ILE A 72 -5.93 2.03 -0.03
N TRP A 73 -5.71 0.74 0.22
CA TRP A 73 -6.65 -0.31 -0.17
C TRP A 73 -8.02 -0.11 0.46
N THR A 74 -8.06 0.22 1.76
CA THR A 74 -9.32 0.48 2.48
C THR A 74 -10.02 1.73 1.94
N GLY A 75 -9.30 2.83 1.72
CA GLY A 75 -9.85 4.07 1.16
C GLY A 75 -10.37 3.91 -0.27
N LEU A 76 -9.84 2.95 -1.02
CA LEU A 76 -10.32 2.60 -2.37
C LEU A 76 -11.44 1.54 -2.38
N GLY A 77 -11.87 1.06 -1.21
CA GLY A 77 -13.00 0.14 -1.05
C GLY A 77 -12.65 -1.36 -1.15
N ASP A 78 -11.41 -1.76 -0.88
CA ASP A 78 -11.02 -3.18 -0.81
C ASP A 78 -11.88 -3.94 0.23
N ARG A 79 -12.51 -5.03 -0.21
CA ARG A 79 -13.33 -5.93 0.63
C ARG A 79 -12.74 -7.34 0.75
N SER A 80 -11.47 -7.52 0.39
CA SER A 80 -10.81 -8.83 0.48
C SER A 80 -10.75 -9.31 1.94
N GLN A 81 -11.15 -10.56 2.18
CA GLN A 81 -11.16 -11.18 3.52
C GLN A 81 -10.31 -12.45 3.60
N ASP A 82 -9.64 -12.79 2.50
CA ASP A 82 -8.86 -14.01 2.29
C ASP A 82 -7.39 -13.66 2.01
N VAL A 83 -6.64 -14.59 1.44
CA VAL A 83 -5.23 -14.41 1.04
C VAL A 83 -4.98 -13.16 0.18
N ASN A 84 -5.99 -12.70 -0.58
CA ASN A 84 -5.85 -11.49 -1.37
C ASN A 84 -5.64 -10.25 -0.49
N TRP A 85 -6.16 -10.23 0.74
CA TRP A 85 -5.96 -9.13 1.69
C TRP A 85 -4.47 -8.91 1.96
N TYR A 86 -3.76 -10.01 2.25
CA TYR A 86 -2.32 -10.01 2.51
C TYR A 86 -1.52 -9.70 1.24
N SER A 87 -1.86 -10.38 0.14
CA SER A 87 -1.13 -10.22 -1.13
C SER A 87 -1.19 -8.78 -1.65
N LYS A 88 -2.37 -8.16 -1.63
CA LYS A 88 -2.57 -6.76 -2.06
C LYS A 88 -1.72 -5.79 -1.25
N ARG A 89 -1.71 -5.94 0.08
CA ARG A 89 -0.94 -5.09 0.99
C ARG A 89 0.56 -5.29 0.85
N ALA A 90 1.01 -6.54 0.76
CA ALA A 90 2.42 -6.86 0.55
C ALA A 90 2.94 -6.27 -0.77
N THR A 91 2.22 -6.47 -1.88
CA THR A 91 2.64 -5.94 -3.19
C THR A 91 2.62 -4.42 -3.21
N LEU A 92 1.57 -3.77 -2.69
CA LEU A 92 1.51 -2.32 -2.66
C LEU A 92 2.56 -1.71 -1.72
N ALA A 93 2.83 -2.33 -0.57
CA ALA A 93 3.90 -1.91 0.32
C ALA A 93 5.27 -1.92 -0.37
N ALA A 94 5.57 -2.97 -1.15
CA ALA A 94 6.80 -3.02 -1.94
C ALA A 94 6.86 -1.88 -2.97
N VAL A 95 5.76 -1.56 -3.64
CA VAL A 95 5.68 -0.43 -4.58
C VAL A 95 5.87 0.91 -3.86
N ILE A 96 5.24 1.13 -2.71
CA ILE A 96 5.39 2.35 -1.92
C ILE A 96 6.85 2.53 -1.50
N SER A 97 7.50 1.49 -0.95
CA SER A 97 8.91 1.56 -0.55
C SER A 97 9.82 1.94 -1.71
N ALA A 98 9.65 1.29 -2.87
CA ALA A 98 10.43 1.61 -4.07
C ALA A 98 10.16 3.04 -4.57
N THR A 99 8.90 3.48 -4.51
CA THR A 99 8.49 4.82 -4.94
C THR A 99 9.11 5.89 -4.04
N VAL A 100 9.09 5.72 -2.72
CA VAL A 100 9.69 6.69 -1.79
C VAL A 100 11.19 6.84 -2.06
N LEU A 101 11.91 5.73 -2.26
CA LEU A 101 13.34 5.79 -2.57
C LEU A 101 13.63 6.50 -3.89
N PHE A 102 12.82 6.25 -4.93
CA PHE A 102 12.93 6.94 -6.21
C PHE A 102 12.62 8.44 -6.07
N TRP A 103 11.51 8.76 -5.41
CA TRP A 103 11.04 10.12 -5.18
C TRP A 103 12.02 10.99 -4.41
N LEU A 104 12.74 10.42 -3.44
CA LEU A 104 13.78 11.13 -2.68
C LEU A 104 15.01 11.51 -3.53
N GLY A 105 15.16 10.98 -4.74
CA GLY A 105 16.24 11.34 -5.67
C GLY A 105 15.75 11.95 -6.97
N ASP A 106 14.46 12.32 -7.05
CA ASP A 106 13.85 12.88 -8.25
C ASP A 106 13.95 14.41 -8.26
N ASP A 107 14.83 14.93 -9.11
CA ASP A 107 15.03 16.36 -9.35
C ASP A 107 14.30 16.88 -10.61
N SER A 108 13.44 16.05 -11.22
CA SER A 108 12.64 16.48 -12.38
C SER A 108 11.60 17.53 -12.00
N GLU A 109 11.23 18.39 -12.96
CA GLU A 109 10.25 19.44 -12.74
C GLU A 109 8.90 18.85 -12.27
N GLY A 110 8.44 19.31 -11.11
CA GLY A 110 7.20 18.82 -10.50
C GLY A 110 7.20 17.32 -10.17
N GLN A 111 8.38 16.68 -10.11
CA GLN A 111 8.57 15.25 -9.85
C GLN A 111 7.86 14.36 -10.88
N ALA A 112 7.94 14.77 -12.15
CA ALA A 112 7.34 14.07 -13.28
C ALA A 112 7.85 12.62 -13.41
N ASP A 113 9.14 12.39 -13.13
CA ASP A 113 9.73 11.06 -13.21
C ASP A 113 9.17 10.12 -12.14
N THR A 114 8.92 10.63 -10.92
CA THR A 114 8.26 9.87 -9.84
C THR A 114 6.84 9.46 -10.25
N ARG A 115 6.07 10.38 -10.84
CA ARG A 115 4.71 10.06 -11.32
C ARG A 115 4.75 8.95 -12.36
N GLY A 116 5.63 9.07 -13.36
CA GLY A 116 5.83 8.01 -14.35
C GLY A 116 6.34 6.69 -13.74
N PHE A 117 7.16 6.75 -12.69
CA PHE A 117 7.61 5.56 -11.98
C PHE A 117 6.46 4.86 -11.26
N ILE A 118 5.58 5.60 -10.58
CA ILE A 118 4.38 5.05 -9.93
C ILE A 118 3.52 4.31 -10.96
N ASP A 119 3.22 4.95 -12.10
CA ASP A 119 2.37 4.36 -13.14
C ASP A 119 2.93 3.00 -13.62
N ARG A 120 4.23 2.94 -13.93
CA ARG A 120 4.89 1.69 -14.34
C ARG A 120 4.83 0.61 -13.27
N ARG A 121 4.97 0.97 -11.98
CA ARG A 121 4.95 0.01 -10.88
C ARG A 121 3.54 -0.53 -10.61
N ILE A 122 2.53 0.33 -10.71
CA ILE A 122 1.13 -0.09 -10.57
C ILE A 122 0.70 -0.98 -11.74
N ASP A 123 1.17 -0.72 -12.97
CA ASP A 123 0.96 -1.63 -14.10
C ASP A 123 1.58 -3.03 -13.87
N GLY A 124 2.72 -3.08 -13.18
CA GLY A 124 3.31 -4.32 -12.70
C GLY A 124 2.39 -5.12 -11.77
N ILE A 125 1.67 -4.46 -10.86
CA ILE A 125 0.69 -5.12 -9.97
C ILE A 125 -0.42 -5.79 -10.79
N MET A 126 -0.94 -5.10 -11.79
CA MET A 126 -2.02 -5.63 -12.65
C MET A 126 -1.58 -6.88 -13.44
N SER A 127 -0.29 -6.93 -13.80
CA SER A 127 0.30 -8.09 -14.46
C SER A 127 0.34 -9.31 -13.53
N ILE A 128 0.69 -9.11 -12.25
CA ILE A 128 0.68 -10.17 -11.22
C ILE A 128 -0.73 -10.71 -11.00
N GLU A 129 -1.73 -9.82 -10.89
CA GLU A 129 -3.13 -10.23 -10.72
C GLU A 129 -3.66 -11.01 -11.93
N THR A 130 -3.23 -10.63 -13.15
CA THR A 130 -3.56 -11.37 -14.38
C THR A 130 -2.97 -12.78 -14.36
N VAL A 131 -1.71 -12.94 -13.93
CA VAL A 131 -1.07 -14.25 -13.80
C VAL A 131 -1.78 -15.11 -12.74
N LYS A 132 -2.09 -14.55 -11.56
CA LYS A 132 -2.87 -15.25 -10.53
C LYS A 132 -4.23 -15.71 -11.04
N ALA A 133 -4.93 -14.84 -11.77
CA ALA A 133 -6.23 -15.17 -12.36
C ALA A 133 -6.13 -16.32 -13.37
N ARG A 134 -5.07 -16.36 -14.19
CA ARG A 134 -4.82 -17.47 -15.11
C ARG A 134 -4.53 -18.78 -14.37
N LEU A 135 -3.70 -18.75 -13.32
CA LEU A 135 -3.38 -19.93 -12.51
C LEU A 135 -4.62 -20.54 -11.84
N ARG A 136 -5.55 -19.70 -11.32
CA ARG A 136 -6.79 -20.17 -10.70
C ARG A 136 -7.75 -20.89 -11.67
N ARG A 137 -7.61 -20.66 -12.99
CA ARG A 137 -8.41 -21.33 -14.03
C ARG A 137 -7.94 -22.75 -14.35
N LEU A 138 -6.77 -23.17 -13.85
CA LEU A 138 -6.28 -24.52 -14.05
C LEU A 138 -7.15 -25.54 -13.28
N PRO A 139 -7.42 -26.72 -13.84
CA PRO A 139 -8.21 -27.75 -13.18
C PRO A 139 -7.61 -28.12 -11.81
N GLY A 140 -8.41 -28.09 -10.75
CA GLY A 140 -7.98 -28.45 -9.39
C GLY A 140 -7.20 -27.37 -8.63
N ALA A 141 -6.71 -26.31 -9.28
CA ALA A 141 -5.90 -25.28 -8.64
C ALA A 141 -6.67 -24.53 -7.52
N SER A 142 -7.95 -24.22 -7.73
CA SER A 142 -8.77 -23.57 -6.70
C SER A 142 -8.99 -24.47 -5.47
N ARG A 143 -9.18 -25.78 -5.66
CA ARG A 143 -9.35 -26.73 -4.54
C ARG A 143 -8.08 -26.88 -3.72
N LEU A 144 -6.93 -26.92 -4.38
CA LEU A 144 -5.63 -26.95 -3.70
C LEU A 144 -5.35 -25.65 -2.94
N ALA A 145 -5.67 -24.50 -3.53
CA ALA A 145 -5.52 -23.21 -2.87
C ALA A 145 -6.45 -23.08 -1.63
N ASP A 146 -7.70 -23.53 -1.74
CA ASP A 146 -8.65 -23.54 -0.62
C ASP A 146 -8.19 -24.48 0.50
N ALA A 147 -7.67 -25.66 0.17
CA ALA A 147 -7.11 -26.59 1.16
C ALA A 147 -5.87 -26.00 1.85
N ALA A 148 -4.97 -25.37 1.08
CA ALA A 148 -3.73 -24.81 1.61
C ALA A 148 -3.92 -23.52 2.41
N PHE A 149 -4.90 -22.68 2.03
CA PHE A 149 -4.98 -21.31 2.53
C PHE A 149 -6.39 -20.82 2.90
N GLY A 150 -7.43 -21.65 2.78
CA GLY A 150 -8.82 -21.26 3.09
C GLY A 150 -9.06 -20.86 4.55
N TRP A 151 -8.17 -21.29 5.45
CA TRP A 151 -8.14 -20.93 6.87
C TRP A 151 -7.53 -19.54 7.14
N ILE A 152 -6.81 -18.95 6.18
CA ILE A 152 -6.27 -17.60 6.31
C ILE A 152 -7.41 -16.59 6.13
N LYS A 153 -7.60 -15.74 7.14
CA LYS A 153 -8.59 -14.67 7.13
C LYS A 153 -7.92 -13.34 7.45
N ALA A 154 -8.42 -12.28 6.84
CA ALA A 154 -8.03 -10.92 7.20
C ALA A 154 -8.33 -10.66 8.69
N PRO A 155 -7.53 -9.80 9.37
CA PRO A 155 -7.82 -9.38 10.73
C PRO A 155 -9.23 -8.78 10.83
N ARG A 156 -10.01 -9.25 11.80
CA ARG A 156 -11.34 -8.66 12.09
C ARG A 156 -11.17 -7.54 13.09
N ASP A 157 -11.82 -6.40 12.83
CA ASP A 157 -11.95 -5.36 13.83
C ASP A 157 -12.83 -5.86 14.97
N ARG A 158 -12.19 -6.46 15.99
CA ARG A 158 -12.86 -6.78 17.25
C ARG A 158 -12.93 -5.50 18.06
N ALA A 159 -14.14 -5.16 18.50
CA ALA A 159 -14.35 -4.22 19.60
C ALA A 159 -13.80 -4.86 20.88
N LEU A 160 -12.48 -4.72 21.08
CA LEU A 160 -11.85 -5.09 22.34
C LEU A 160 -12.18 -4.00 23.37
N PRO A 161 -12.44 -4.37 24.64
CA PRO A 161 -12.60 -3.39 25.71
C PRO A 161 -11.37 -2.47 25.74
N GLY A 162 -11.58 -1.15 25.64
CA GLY A 162 -10.49 -0.15 25.72
C GLY A 162 -10.10 0.57 24.42
N LYS A 163 -10.73 0.30 23.26
CA LYS A 163 -10.58 1.18 22.09
C LYS A 163 -11.39 2.48 22.30
N ILE A 164 -10.71 3.59 22.60
CA ILE A 164 -11.31 4.93 22.53
C ILE A 164 -11.49 5.28 21.05
N ARG A 165 -12.73 5.63 20.67
CA ARG A 165 -13.12 6.03 19.31
C ARG A 165 -12.49 7.36 18.91
#